data_AF-A0A852I134-F1
#
_entry.id   AF-A0A852I134-F1
#
_cell.length_a   1.000
_cell.length_b   1.000
_cell.length_c   1.000
_cell.angle_alpha   90.00
_cell.angle_beta   90.00
_cell.angle_gamma   90.00
#
_symmetry.space_group_name_H-M   'P 1'
#
loop_
_entity.id
_entity.type
_entity.pdbx_description
1 polymer ?
#
loop_
_entity_poly.entity_id
_entity_poly.type
_entity_poly.pdbx_seq_one_letter_code
_entity_poly.pdbx_strand_id
1 'polypeptide(L)'
;AKDKSEKIFALAFVKLMRYDGTTLRDGEHDLIVYKAEAKKLEDASTYLSLPSTKIELEEKGHSATGKSMQNLGSCTISKDSFQISTLVCSTKLTQNVDLLGLLKWRSNTSLLHQNLKQLMKVDGGEVVKFLQDTLDALFNIMMENSESETFDTLVFDALVFIIGLIADRKFQHFNPVLETYIKKHFSATLAY
;
A
#
# COMPACT_ATOMS: atom_id res chain seq x y z
N ALA A 1 3.58 -47.29 10.03
CA ALA A 1 2.22 -46.79 9.76
C ALA A 1 2.26 -46.08 8.41
N LYS A 2 1.37 -46.43 7.48
CA LYS A 2 1.32 -45.81 6.15
C LYS A 2 0.87 -44.35 6.33
N ASP A 3 1.75 -43.40 6.02
CA ASP A 3 1.37 -42.00 5.79
C ASP A 3 0.33 -41.99 4.66
N LYS A 4 -0.95 -42.02 5.05
CA LYS A 4 -2.02 -41.59 4.15
C LYS A 4 -1.78 -40.10 3.97
N SER A 5 -1.49 -39.68 2.74
CA SER A 5 -1.43 -38.27 2.33
C SER A 5 -2.49 -37.45 3.07
N GLU A 6 -2.08 -36.68 4.06
CA GLU A 6 -3.00 -35.88 4.86
C GLU A 6 -3.69 -34.89 3.93
N LYS A 7 -5.03 -34.87 3.97
CA LYS A 7 -5.81 -33.93 3.17
C LYS A 7 -5.75 -32.56 3.83
N ILE A 8 -5.74 -31.50 3.02
CA ILE A 8 -5.87 -30.12 3.50
C ILE A 8 -7.15 -30.02 4.34
N PHE A 9 -7.00 -29.64 5.60
CA PHE A 9 -8.11 -29.53 6.56
C PHE A 9 -8.52 -28.07 6.82
N ALA A 10 -7.68 -27.10 6.44
CA ALA A 10 -7.93 -25.69 6.59
C ALA A 10 -7.10 -24.84 5.62
N LEU A 11 -7.52 -23.59 5.40
CA LEU A 11 -6.82 -22.58 4.60
C LEU A 11 -6.81 -21.24 5.32
N ALA A 12 -5.69 -20.53 5.26
CA ALA A 12 -5.58 -19.12 5.60
C ALA A 12 -4.83 -18.41 4.47
N PHE A 13 -5.14 -17.14 4.23
CA PHE A 13 -4.51 -16.37 3.16
C PHE A 13 -4.45 -14.88 3.52
N VAL A 14 -3.59 -14.14 2.82
CA VAL A 14 -3.52 -12.67 2.89
C VAL A 14 -3.37 -12.10 1.48
N LYS A 15 -4.04 -10.97 1.20
CA LYS A 15 -3.90 -10.27 -0.08
C LYS A 15 -2.69 -9.33 0.00
N LEU A 16 -1.78 -9.44 -0.96
CA LEU A 16 -0.60 -8.55 -1.01
C LEU A 16 -0.96 -7.10 -1.35
N MET A 17 -2.10 -6.88 -2.01
CA MET A 17 -2.63 -5.55 -2.32
C MET A 17 -3.95 -5.36 -1.59
N ARG A 18 -4.09 -4.20 -0.93
CA ARG A 18 -5.29 -3.78 -0.20
C ARG A 18 -6.29 -3.15 -1.15
N TYR A 19 -7.53 -2.98 -0.70
CA TYR A 19 -8.62 -2.42 -1.51
C TYR A 19 -8.37 -0.96 -1.92
N ASP A 20 -7.59 -0.22 -1.11
CA ASP A 20 -7.16 1.16 -1.38
C ASP A 20 -6.00 1.22 -2.40
N GLY A 21 -5.52 0.07 -2.88
CA GLY A 21 -4.43 -0.05 -3.84
C GLY A 21 -3.03 0.01 -3.23
N THR A 22 -2.91 0.19 -1.90
CA THR A 22 -1.62 0.09 -1.19
C THR A 22 -1.20 -1.38 -1.03
N THR A 23 0.08 -1.62 -0.82
CA THR A 23 0.58 -2.97 -0.50
C THR A 23 0.24 -3.37 0.94
N LEU A 24 0.33 -4.67 1.24
CA LEU A 24 0.19 -5.22 2.59
C LEU A 24 1.10 -4.46 3.56
N ARG A 25 0.53 -4.10 4.72
CA ARG A 25 1.25 -3.39 5.78
C ARG A 25 2.23 -4.32 6.49
N ASP A 26 3.33 -3.74 6.96
CA ASP A 26 4.26 -4.46 7.82
C ASP A 26 3.63 -4.77 9.17
N GLY A 27 4.15 -5.82 9.81
CA GLY A 27 3.73 -6.27 11.13
C GLY A 27 2.93 -7.57 11.10
N GLU A 28 2.21 -7.79 12.19
CA GLU A 28 1.47 -9.02 12.44
C GLU A 28 0.09 -9.00 11.77
N HIS A 29 -0.33 -10.17 11.27
CA HIS A 29 -1.62 -10.37 10.65
C HIS A 29 -2.29 -11.61 11.25
N ASP A 30 -3.37 -11.38 12.01
CA ASP A 30 -4.25 -12.44 12.48
C ASP A 30 -5.15 -12.91 11.34
N LEU A 31 -4.76 -14.02 10.72
CA LEU A 31 -5.47 -14.58 9.58
C LEU A 31 -6.68 -15.39 10.03
N ILE A 32 -7.69 -15.40 9.17
CA ILE A 32 -8.86 -16.26 9.36
C ILE A 32 -8.53 -17.66 8.86
N VAL A 33 -8.78 -18.66 9.71
CA VAL A 33 -8.61 -20.07 9.36
C VAL A 33 -9.94 -20.60 8.84
N TYR A 34 -10.04 -20.78 7.53
CA TYR A 34 -11.22 -21.33 6.85
C TYR A 34 -11.18 -22.85 6.77
N LYS A 35 -12.34 -23.49 6.96
CA LYS A 35 -12.58 -24.93 6.76
C LYS A 35 -13.65 -25.11 5.70
N ALA A 36 -13.42 -26.00 4.74
CA ALA A 36 -14.37 -26.39 3.70
C ALA A 36 -13.93 -27.72 3.09
N GLU A 37 -14.68 -28.23 2.11
CA GLU A 37 -14.23 -29.35 1.28
C GLU A 37 -12.93 -28.99 0.55
N ALA A 38 -11.98 -29.94 0.45
CA ALA A 38 -10.64 -29.69 -0.12
C ALA A 38 -10.67 -29.00 -1.50
N LYS A 39 -11.56 -29.43 -2.40
CA LYS A 39 -11.73 -28.83 -3.73
C LYS A 39 -12.12 -27.34 -3.68
N LYS A 40 -12.88 -26.93 -2.66
CA LYS A 40 -13.28 -25.52 -2.46
C LYS A 40 -12.16 -24.70 -1.82
N LEU A 41 -11.36 -25.31 -0.94
CA LEU A 41 -10.19 -24.65 -0.36
C LEU A 41 -9.12 -24.36 -1.43
N GLU A 42 -9.03 -25.19 -2.47
CA GLU A 42 -8.09 -24.96 -3.58
C GLU A 42 -8.59 -23.92 -4.61
N ASP A 43 -9.86 -23.49 -4.55
CA ASP A 43 -10.42 -22.52 -5.47
C ASP A 43 -10.16 -21.07 -5.00
N ALA A 44 -9.19 -20.42 -5.66
CA ALA A 44 -8.84 -19.03 -5.42
C ALA A 44 -9.99 -18.05 -5.58
N SER A 45 -10.91 -18.28 -6.53
CA SER A 45 -12.04 -17.38 -6.75
C SER A 45 -12.98 -17.36 -5.55
N THR A 46 -13.14 -18.51 -4.88
CA THR A 46 -13.91 -18.65 -3.65
C THR A 46 -13.25 -17.89 -2.50
N TYR A 47 -12.02 -18.24 -2.10
CA TYR A 47 -11.44 -17.64 -0.89
C TYR A 47 -11.02 -16.18 -1.06
N LEU A 48 -10.61 -15.72 -2.26
CA LEU A 48 -10.24 -14.31 -2.47
C LEU A 48 -11.41 -13.34 -2.33
N SER A 49 -12.65 -13.82 -2.45
CA SER A 49 -13.86 -13.01 -2.19
C SER A 49 -14.12 -12.77 -0.69
N LEU A 50 -13.51 -13.59 0.17
CA LEU A 50 -13.69 -13.56 1.62
C LEU A 50 -12.70 -12.59 2.30
N PRO A 51 -12.96 -12.18 3.55
CA PRO A 51 -11.99 -11.48 4.38
C PRO A 51 -10.76 -12.35 4.67
N SER A 52 -9.59 -11.73 4.69
CA SER A 52 -8.32 -12.43 4.94
C SER A 52 -7.90 -12.40 6.41
N THR A 53 -8.15 -11.29 7.10
CA THR A 53 -7.77 -11.07 8.50
C THR A 53 -8.97 -10.86 9.40
N LYS A 54 -8.80 -11.11 10.71
CA LYS A 54 -9.84 -10.84 11.71
C LYS A 54 -10.25 -9.36 11.73
N ILE A 55 -9.30 -8.45 11.51
CA ILE A 55 -9.56 -7.00 11.41
C ILE A 55 -10.48 -6.70 10.22
N GLU A 56 -10.20 -7.25 9.04
CA GLU A 56 -11.04 -7.04 7.85
C GLU A 56 -12.46 -7.59 8.05
N LEU A 57 -12.60 -8.68 8.81
CA LEU A 57 -13.90 -9.25 9.17
C LEU A 57 -14.70 -8.31 10.07
N GLU A 58 -14.06 -7.73 11.10
CA GLU A 58 -14.67 -6.77 12.01
C GLU A 58 -15.09 -5.47 11.31
N GLU A 59 -14.26 -4.94 10.41
CA GLU A 59 -14.58 -3.75 9.60
C GLU A 59 -15.83 -3.96 8.73
N LYS A 60 -16.10 -5.20 8.31
CA LYS A 60 -17.30 -5.58 7.55
C LYS A 60 -18.54 -5.79 8.43
N GLY A 61 -18.47 -5.45 9.72
CA GLY A 61 -19.58 -5.56 10.67
C GLY A 61 -19.81 -6.98 11.20
N HIS A 62 -18.86 -7.90 10.96
CA HIS A 62 -18.94 -9.27 11.45
C HIS A 62 -18.10 -9.41 12.72
N SER A 63 -18.74 -9.50 13.88
CA SER A 63 -18.01 -9.68 15.14
C SER A 63 -17.55 -11.12 15.33
N ALA A 64 -16.27 -11.30 15.71
CA ALA A 64 -15.70 -12.61 16.02
C ALA A 64 -16.34 -13.29 17.26
N THR A 65 -17.13 -12.55 18.03
CA THR A 65 -17.75 -12.97 19.31
C THR A 65 -19.23 -13.33 19.21
N GLY A 66 -19.86 -13.15 18.03
CA GLY A 66 -21.26 -13.49 17.81
C GLY A 66 -21.46 -14.98 17.49
N LYS A 67 -22.36 -15.66 18.23
CA LYS A 67 -22.73 -17.09 18.05
C LYS A 67 -23.31 -17.46 16.66
N SER A 68 -23.42 -16.53 15.72
CA SER A 68 -24.20 -16.69 14.48
C SER A 68 -23.39 -16.78 13.18
N MET A 69 -22.05 -16.72 13.20
CA MET A 69 -21.27 -16.51 11.96
C MET A 69 -20.13 -17.49 11.73
N GLN A 70 -20.34 -18.75 12.09
CA GLN A 70 -19.38 -19.80 11.73
C GLN A 70 -19.35 -20.08 10.22
N ASN A 71 -20.32 -19.61 9.43
CA ASN A 71 -20.40 -19.82 7.98
C ASN A 71 -20.35 -18.47 7.26
N LEU A 72 -19.33 -18.26 6.43
CA LEU A 72 -19.22 -17.13 5.52
C LEU A 72 -19.20 -17.67 4.08
N GLY A 73 -20.33 -17.55 3.39
CA GLY A 73 -20.54 -18.24 2.12
C GLY A 73 -20.52 -19.77 2.30
N SER A 74 -19.75 -20.48 1.48
CA SER A 74 -19.57 -21.93 1.56
C SER A 74 -18.43 -22.38 2.49
N CYS A 75 -17.80 -21.44 3.20
CA CYS A 75 -16.66 -21.71 4.07
C CYS A 75 -17.04 -21.53 5.53
N THR A 76 -16.49 -22.41 6.38
CA THR A 76 -16.62 -22.31 7.84
C THR A 76 -15.41 -21.57 8.43
N ILE A 77 -15.63 -20.65 9.37
CA ILE A 77 -14.56 -19.99 10.12
C ILE A 77 -14.21 -20.86 11.34
N SER A 78 -12.97 -21.33 11.42
CA SER A 78 -12.46 -22.08 12.56
C SER A 78 -12.21 -21.18 13.77
N LYS A 79 -12.25 -21.77 14.97
CA LYS A 79 -11.80 -21.12 16.21
C LYS A 79 -10.28 -21.17 16.39
N ASP A 80 -9.59 -21.91 15.51
CA ASP A 80 -8.13 -21.98 15.50
C ASP A 80 -7.54 -20.60 15.19
N SER A 81 -6.36 -20.31 15.73
CA SER A 81 -5.66 -19.05 15.47
C SER A 81 -4.43 -19.30 14.62
N PHE A 82 -4.21 -18.46 13.62
CA PHE A 82 -3.03 -18.47 12.78
C PHE A 82 -2.58 -17.03 12.54
N GLN A 83 -1.35 -16.73 12.91
CA GLN A 83 -0.77 -15.40 12.79
C GLN A 83 0.50 -15.48 11.95
N ILE A 84 0.69 -14.51 11.06
CA ILE A 84 1.93 -14.31 10.32
C ILE A 84 2.49 -12.91 10.63
N SER A 85 3.79 -12.71 10.40
CA SER A 85 4.41 -11.39 10.45
C SER A 85 5.08 -11.11 9.11
N THR A 86 4.88 -9.92 8.56
CA THR A 86 5.41 -9.52 7.25
C THR A 86 6.22 -8.24 7.32
N LEU A 87 7.28 -8.17 6.50
CA LEU A 87 8.05 -6.96 6.22
C LEU A 87 8.18 -6.81 4.70
N VAL A 88 7.56 -5.80 4.11
CA VAL A 88 7.40 -5.62 2.67
C VAL A 88 8.37 -4.56 2.14
N CYS A 89 9.41 -5.03 1.46
CA CYS A 89 10.45 -4.18 0.86
C CYS A 89 10.08 -3.66 -0.54
N SER A 90 8.79 -3.41 -0.83
CA SER A 90 8.32 -3.00 -2.16
C SER A 90 8.80 -1.62 -2.56
N THR A 91 9.57 -1.51 -3.64
CA THR A 91 10.00 -0.24 -4.26
C THR A 91 9.07 0.23 -5.38
N LYS A 92 7.92 -0.44 -5.57
CA LYS A 92 6.93 -0.10 -6.61
C LYS A 92 5.54 0.23 -6.08
N LEU A 93 5.19 -0.32 -4.92
CA LEU A 93 3.87 -0.14 -4.30
C LEU A 93 4.07 0.29 -2.85
N THR A 94 3.57 1.48 -2.54
CA THR A 94 3.62 2.07 -1.20
C THR A 94 2.59 1.43 -0.26
N GLN A 95 2.88 1.45 1.03
CA GLN A 95 1.94 1.13 2.11
C GLN A 95 1.09 2.33 2.54
N ASN A 96 1.44 3.54 2.09
CA ASN A 96 0.81 4.79 2.48
C ASN A 96 -0.17 5.27 1.41
N VAL A 97 -1.43 5.49 1.81
CA VAL A 97 -2.52 5.87 0.90
C VAL A 97 -2.37 7.30 0.37
N ASP A 98 -1.82 8.21 1.16
CA ASP A 98 -1.63 9.61 0.77
C ASP A 98 -0.52 9.72 -0.30
N LEU A 99 0.59 9.01 -0.09
CA LEU A 99 1.64 8.92 -1.10
C LEU A 99 1.12 8.25 -2.37
N LEU A 100 0.35 7.16 -2.25
CA LEU A 100 -0.27 6.51 -3.41
C LEU A 100 -1.18 7.47 -4.18
N GLY A 101 -1.96 8.29 -3.46
CA GLY A 101 -2.83 9.30 -4.04
C GLY A 101 -2.06 10.32 -4.89
N LEU A 102 -0.88 10.76 -4.41
CA LEU A 102 0.01 11.59 -5.20
C LEU A 102 0.58 10.82 -6.40
N LEU A 103 1.14 9.62 -6.21
CA LEU A 103 1.74 8.86 -7.31
C LEU A 103 0.72 8.51 -8.42
N LYS A 104 -0.56 8.40 -8.08
CA LYS A 104 -1.68 8.16 -9.01
C LYS A 104 -2.53 9.39 -9.27
N TRP A 105 -2.01 10.61 -9.07
CA TRP A 105 -2.79 11.85 -9.12
C TRP A 105 -3.63 12.04 -10.39
N ARG A 106 -3.16 11.56 -11.56
CA ARG A 106 -3.90 11.61 -12.83
C ARG A 106 -5.20 10.80 -12.83
N SER A 107 -5.32 9.81 -11.94
CA SER A 107 -6.54 9.00 -11.79
C SER A 107 -7.68 9.80 -11.16
N ASN A 108 -7.38 10.87 -10.42
CA ASN A 108 -8.38 11.72 -9.78
C ASN A 108 -7.81 13.12 -9.49
N THR A 109 -7.84 14.00 -10.49
CA THR A 109 -7.28 15.36 -10.41
C THR A 109 -8.01 16.26 -9.42
N SER A 110 -9.28 15.99 -9.08
CA SER A 110 -10.02 16.80 -8.10
C SER A 110 -9.47 16.68 -6.68
N LEU A 111 -8.72 15.61 -6.38
CA LEU A 111 -8.06 15.40 -5.09
C LEU A 111 -6.62 15.92 -5.04
N LEU A 112 -6.08 16.45 -6.14
CA LEU A 112 -4.67 16.83 -6.25
C LEU A 112 -4.24 17.82 -5.16
N HIS A 113 -5.05 18.84 -4.90
CA HIS A 113 -4.81 19.81 -3.81
C HIS A 113 -4.65 19.14 -2.45
N GLN A 114 -5.52 18.18 -2.15
CA GLN A 114 -5.47 17.42 -0.91
C GLN A 114 -4.26 16.49 -0.89
N ASN A 115 -3.97 15.79 -1.98
CA ASN A 115 -2.84 14.86 -2.07
C ASN A 115 -1.50 15.58 -1.81
N LEU A 116 -1.29 16.76 -2.41
CA LEU A 116 -0.12 17.59 -2.16
C LEU A 116 -0.01 17.98 -0.68
N LYS A 117 -1.13 18.35 -0.04
CA LYS A 117 -1.15 18.66 1.40
C LYS A 117 -0.85 17.46 2.29
N GLN A 118 -1.34 16.28 1.93
CA GLN A 118 -1.13 15.07 2.73
C GLN A 118 0.28 14.50 2.56
N LEU A 119 0.94 14.70 1.42
CA LEU A 119 2.33 14.28 1.20
C LEU A 119 3.26 14.74 2.33
N MET A 120 3.12 15.99 2.77
CA MET A 120 3.94 16.57 3.85
C MET A 120 3.70 15.95 5.24
N LYS A 121 2.70 15.06 5.37
CA LYS A 121 2.41 14.30 6.59
C LYS A 121 2.79 12.82 6.48
N VAL A 122 3.20 12.37 5.29
CA VAL A 122 3.66 11.00 5.08
C VAL A 122 4.97 10.79 5.83
N ASP A 123 5.16 9.60 6.40
CA ASP A 123 6.44 9.25 7.01
C ASP A 123 7.58 9.41 6.00
N GLY A 124 8.63 10.13 6.41
CA GLY A 124 9.76 10.42 5.53
C GLY A 124 10.43 9.18 4.97
N GLY A 125 10.44 8.06 5.71
CA GLY A 125 10.98 6.78 5.27
C GLY A 125 10.25 6.21 4.06
N GLU A 126 8.93 6.38 4.02
CA GLU A 126 8.13 5.97 2.87
C GLU A 126 8.37 6.91 1.68
N VAL A 127 8.44 8.23 1.90
CA VAL A 127 8.72 9.20 0.83
C VAL A 127 10.07 8.93 0.17
N VAL A 128 11.14 8.73 0.95
CA VAL A 128 12.49 8.52 0.39
C VAL A 128 12.62 7.17 -0.33
N LYS A 129 11.83 6.16 0.03
CA LYS A 129 11.75 4.87 -0.68
C LYS A 129 11.24 5.05 -2.11
N PHE A 130 10.37 6.03 -2.33
CA PHE A 130 9.78 6.40 -3.61
C PHE A 130 10.27 7.77 -4.10
N LEU A 131 11.49 8.18 -3.73
CA LEU A 131 11.99 9.54 -3.97
C LEU A 131 11.87 9.96 -5.44
N GLN A 132 12.34 9.10 -6.35
CA GLN A 132 12.27 9.35 -7.79
C GLN A 132 10.82 9.52 -8.27
N ASP A 133 9.95 8.55 -7.97
CA ASP A 133 8.55 8.60 -8.42
C ASP A 133 7.80 9.80 -7.83
N THR A 134 8.15 10.20 -6.60
CA THR A 134 7.58 11.38 -5.92
C THR A 134 8.02 12.67 -6.61
N LEU A 135 9.31 12.82 -6.92
CA LEU A 135 9.83 13.97 -7.66
C LEU A 135 9.24 14.03 -9.07
N ASP A 136 9.17 12.90 -9.78
CA ASP A 136 8.55 12.81 -11.10
C ASP A 136 7.08 13.24 -11.03
N ALA A 137 6.33 12.83 -10.01
CA ALA A 137 4.95 13.26 -9.83
C ALA A 137 4.86 14.79 -9.64
N LEU A 138 5.67 15.37 -8.76
CA LEU A 138 5.67 16.81 -8.46
C LEU A 138 6.06 17.66 -9.67
N PHE A 139 7.13 17.30 -10.37
CA PHE A 139 7.55 18.03 -11.57
C PHE A 139 6.53 17.91 -12.70
N ASN A 140 5.94 16.73 -12.90
CA ASN A 140 4.87 16.57 -13.87
C ASN A 140 3.63 17.41 -13.54
N ILE A 141 3.24 17.49 -12.25
CA ILE A 141 2.13 18.34 -11.81
C ILE A 141 2.42 19.80 -12.17
N MET A 142 3.61 20.29 -11.87
CA MET A 142 4.02 21.66 -12.19
C MET A 142 4.03 21.92 -13.71
N MET A 143 4.50 20.97 -14.51
CA MET A 143 4.54 21.11 -15.97
C MET A 143 3.13 21.09 -16.60
N GLU A 144 2.29 20.12 -16.21
CA GLU A 144 0.94 19.96 -16.76
C GLU A 144 -0.04 21.05 -16.30
N ASN A 145 0.27 21.77 -15.22
CA ASN A 145 -0.54 22.89 -14.72
C ASN A 145 0.16 24.24 -14.93
N SER A 146 1.13 24.34 -15.84
CA SER A 146 1.94 25.55 -16.06
C SER A 146 1.15 26.80 -16.48
N GLU A 147 -0.07 26.65 -16.98
CA GLU A 147 -0.98 27.75 -17.30
C GLU A 147 -1.71 28.31 -16.06
N SER A 148 -1.55 27.67 -14.90
CA SER A 148 -2.29 27.96 -13.66
C SER A 148 -1.40 27.85 -12.43
N GLU A 149 -1.26 28.95 -11.68
CA GLU A 149 -0.46 28.97 -10.45
C GLU A 149 -1.14 28.27 -9.26
N THR A 150 -2.25 27.55 -9.48
CA THR A 150 -3.10 26.98 -8.43
C THR A 150 -2.34 26.03 -7.49
N PHE A 151 -1.37 25.29 -8.03
CA PHE A 151 -0.63 24.26 -7.28
C PHE A 151 0.82 24.63 -7.00
N ASP A 152 1.33 25.76 -7.53
CA ASP A 152 2.75 26.10 -7.52
C ASP A 152 3.31 26.18 -6.10
N THR A 153 2.61 26.88 -5.19
CA THR A 153 3.04 26.97 -3.79
C THR A 153 3.06 25.60 -3.12
N LEU A 154 2.06 24.74 -3.38
CA LEU A 154 2.00 23.41 -2.77
C LEU A 154 3.07 22.48 -3.30
N VAL A 155 3.39 22.55 -4.59
CA VAL A 155 4.48 21.79 -5.20
C VAL A 155 5.83 22.28 -4.64
N PHE A 156 6.01 23.60 -4.52
CA PHE A 156 7.21 24.17 -3.91
C PHE A 156 7.38 23.72 -2.46
N ASP A 157 6.34 23.83 -1.63
CA ASP A 157 6.36 23.37 -0.24
C ASP A 157 6.69 21.87 -0.14
N ALA A 158 6.13 21.05 -1.03
CA ALA A 158 6.43 19.62 -1.13
C ALA A 158 7.90 19.36 -1.49
N LEU A 159 8.47 20.11 -2.44
CA LEU A 159 9.88 19.99 -2.81
C LEU A 159 10.80 20.40 -1.65
N VAL A 160 10.48 21.49 -0.94
CA VAL A 160 11.22 21.92 0.26
C VAL A 160 11.16 20.85 1.35
N PHE A 161 9.98 20.25 1.57
CA PHE A 161 9.81 19.14 2.49
C PHE A 161 10.70 17.95 2.12
N ILE A 162 10.71 17.52 0.85
CA ILE A 162 11.55 16.40 0.38
C ILE A 162 13.04 16.71 0.54
N ILE A 163 13.49 17.91 0.17
CA ILE A 163 14.89 18.31 0.34
C ILE A 163 15.25 18.32 1.83
N GLY A 164 14.35 18.82 2.69
CA GLY A 164 14.50 18.77 4.15
C GLY A 164 14.63 17.34 4.69
N LEU A 165 13.86 16.39 4.17
CA LEU A 165 14.02 14.97 4.51
C LEU A 165 15.41 14.45 4.12
N ILE A 166 15.87 14.72 2.89
CA ILE A 166 17.16 14.22 2.40
C ILE A 166 18.35 14.86 3.12
N ALA A 167 18.20 16.11 3.57
CA ALA A 167 19.20 16.80 4.39
C ALA A 167 19.29 16.25 5.83
N ASP A 168 18.27 15.53 6.31
CA ASP A 168 18.30 14.87 7.61
C ASP A 168 19.32 13.72 7.61
N ARG A 169 20.13 13.64 8.67
CA ARG A 169 21.10 12.56 8.89
C ARG A 169 20.45 11.18 8.84
N LYS A 170 19.18 11.05 9.22
CA LYS A 170 18.40 9.80 9.15
C LYS A 170 18.30 9.27 7.71
N PHE A 171 18.22 10.16 6.71
CA PHE A 171 17.97 9.81 5.32
C PHE A 171 19.14 10.15 4.38
N GLN A 172 20.29 10.56 4.91
CA GLN A 172 21.47 10.94 4.12
C GLN A 172 21.93 9.86 3.12
N HIS A 173 21.64 8.58 3.38
CA HIS A 173 21.96 7.46 2.48
C HIS A 173 21.16 7.48 1.17
N PHE A 174 20.11 8.29 1.09
CA PHE A 174 19.34 8.54 -0.14
C PHE A 174 19.89 9.70 -0.98
N ASN A 175 20.90 10.45 -0.52
CA ASN A 175 21.56 11.49 -1.33
C ASN A 175 22.05 10.98 -2.70
N PRO A 176 22.69 9.79 -2.81
CA PRO A 176 23.08 9.26 -4.11
C PRO A 176 21.89 9.04 -5.07
N VAL A 177 20.70 8.76 -4.54
CA VAL A 177 19.47 8.61 -5.33
C VAL A 177 19.04 9.97 -5.88
N LEU A 178 19.02 11.02 -5.04
CA LEU A 178 18.73 12.38 -5.48
C LEU A 178 19.75 12.88 -6.53
N GLU A 179 21.04 12.67 -6.28
CA GLU A 179 22.11 13.02 -7.22
C GLU A 179 21.96 12.31 -8.57
N THR A 180 21.62 11.02 -8.54
CA THR A 180 21.37 10.25 -9.76
C THR A 180 20.13 10.76 -10.49
N TYR A 181 19.07 11.10 -9.74
CA TYR A 181 17.87 11.71 -10.29
C TYR A 181 18.19 13.01 -11.02
N ILE A 182 18.89 13.95 -10.37
CA ILE A 182 19.28 15.24 -10.95
C ILE A 182 20.12 15.05 -12.24
N LYS A 183 21.05 14.08 -12.24
CA LYS A 183 21.97 13.88 -13.37
C LYS A 183 21.34 13.16 -14.56
N LYS A 184 20.38 12.27 -14.33
CA LYS A 184 19.89 11.32 -15.36
C LYS A 184 18.41 11.41 -15.67
N HIS A 185 17.59 11.84 -14.71
CA HIS A 185 16.13 11.76 -14.77
C HIS A 185 15.49 13.14 -14.78
N PHE A 186 16.12 14.12 -14.15
CA PHE A 186 15.71 15.51 -14.23
C PHE A 186 15.98 16.04 -15.63
N SER A 187 15.01 15.80 -16.51
CA SER A 187 14.90 16.41 -17.81
C SER A 187 13.78 17.44 -17.70
N ALA A 188 14.06 18.55 -17.01
CA ALA A 188 13.32 19.76 -17.32
C ALA A 188 13.63 20.03 -18.80
N THR A 189 12.64 19.78 -19.67
CA THR A 189 12.67 20.27 -21.04
C THR A 189 13.11 21.72 -20.94
N LEU A 190 14.29 22.02 -21.50
CA LEU A 190 14.77 23.38 -21.69
C LEU A 190 13.58 24.20 -22.20
N ALA A 191 13.03 25.05 -21.34
CA ALA A 191 12.13 26.11 -21.76
C ALA A 191 12.95 26.95 -22.75
N TYR A 192 12.59 26.85 -24.02
CA TYR A 192 13.04 27.73 -25.09
C TYR A 192 11.92 28.71 -25.39
#